data_AF-A0A8D5ZGX4-F1
#
_entry.id   AF-A0A8D5ZGX4-F1
#
_cell.length_a   1.000
_cell.length_b   1.000
_cell.length_c   1.000
_cell.angle_alpha   90.00
_cell.angle_beta   90.00
_cell.angle_gamma   90.00
#
_symmetry.space_group_name_H-M   'P 1'
#
loop_
_entity.id
_entity.type
_entity.pdbx_description
1 polymer ?
#
loop_
_entity_poly.entity_id
_entity_poly.type
_entity_poly.pdbx_seq_one_letter_code
_entity_poly.pdbx_strand_id
1 'polypeptide(L)'
;MDYFDGIPGWLTFAGNKYVEGKQIREVKEMAVLLAKQELVNLIEEKRRVSTLTASRYKNALKCLAKGENSWSRLQSCIEMEENSTISSSVIDNIIRSLEKMSIIKDYEFLDRVYKDASKLL
;
A
#
# COMPACT_ATOMS: atom_id res chain seq x y z
N MET A 1 13.42 12.81 -10.64
CA MET A 1 12.04 13.16 -10.23
C MET A 1 11.20 11.90 -10.06
N ASP A 2 11.55 10.85 -10.81
CA ASP A 2 11.46 9.38 -10.70
C ASP A 2 10.84 8.73 -9.46
N TYR A 3 10.90 9.35 -8.28
CA TYR A 3 10.27 8.83 -7.07
C TYR A 3 8.75 9.04 -7.06
N PHE A 4 8.26 10.08 -7.74
CA PHE A 4 6.84 10.45 -7.78
C PHE A 4 6.16 10.15 -9.12
N ASP A 5 6.89 9.52 -10.06
CA ASP A 5 6.43 9.32 -11.45
C ASP A 5 5.39 8.19 -11.61
N GLY A 6 4.93 7.57 -10.51
CA GLY A 6 3.95 6.49 -10.54
C GLY A 6 2.49 6.98 -10.52
N ILE A 7 2.19 8.04 -9.77
CA ILE A 7 0.84 8.62 -9.67
C ILE A 7 0.91 10.15 -9.80
N PRO A 8 0.21 10.78 -10.77
CA PRO A 8 0.28 12.24 -11.02
C PRO A 8 -0.05 13.13 -9.80
N GLY A 9 -0.86 12.61 -8.86
CA GLY A 9 -1.16 13.31 -7.61
C GLY A 9 0.10 13.60 -6.77
N TRP A 10 1.06 12.69 -6.73
CA TRP A 10 2.30 12.88 -5.98
C TRP A 10 3.23 13.90 -6.64
N LEU A 11 3.26 13.96 -7.98
CA LEU A 11 3.99 15.01 -8.71
C LEU A 11 3.41 16.39 -8.41
N THR A 12 2.09 16.51 -8.40
CA THR A 12 1.41 17.77 -8.08
C THR A 12 1.69 18.21 -6.65
N PHE A 13 1.57 17.28 -5.69
CA PHE A 13 1.91 17.53 -4.29
C PHE A 13 3.37 17.98 -4.14
N ALA A 14 4.29 17.27 -4.80
CA ALA A 14 5.72 17.56 -4.71
C ALA A 14 6.08 18.93 -5.30
N GLY A 15 5.50 19.28 -6.46
CA GLY A 15 5.68 20.59 -7.07
C GLY A 15 5.21 21.72 -6.16
N ASN A 16 4.02 21.58 -5.57
CA ASN A 16 3.50 22.59 -4.64
C ASN A 16 4.40 22.77 -3.41
N LYS A 17 4.85 21.68 -2.79
CA LYS A 17 5.73 21.76 -1.62
C LYS A 17 7.12 22.30 -1.94
N TYR A 18 7.63 22.01 -3.13
CA TYR A 18 8.90 22.57 -3.57
C TYR A 18 8.81 24.10 -3.76
N VAL A 19 7.71 24.60 -4.35
CA VAL A 19 7.45 26.05 -4.47
C VAL A 19 7.30 26.73 -3.10
N GLU A 20 6.77 26.03 -2.10
CA GLU A 20 6.73 26.47 -0.69
C GLU A 20 8.11 26.47 0.00
N GLY A 21 9.20 26.14 -0.72
CA GLY A 21 10.57 26.14 -0.21
C GLY A 21 10.97 24.87 0.54
N LYS A 22 10.19 23.78 0.44
CA LYS A 22 10.52 22.50 1.08
C LYS A 22 11.59 21.75 0.29
N GLN A 23 12.52 21.15 1.02
CA GLN A 23 13.52 20.28 0.41
C GLN A 23 12.88 18.99 -0.10
N ILE A 24 13.37 18.45 -1.21
CA ILE A 24 12.81 17.24 -1.84
C ILE A 24 12.72 16.04 -0.88
N ARG A 25 13.65 15.96 0.09
CA ARG A 25 13.60 14.93 1.14
C ARG A 25 12.39 15.09 2.05
N GLU A 26 12.12 16.29 2.54
CA GLU A 26 10.95 16.61 3.37
C GLU A 26 9.67 16.31 2.59
N VAL A 27 9.65 16.65 1.29
CA VAL A 27 8.51 16.36 0.40
C VAL A 27 8.24 14.86 0.29
N LYS A 28 9.28 14.03 0.15
CA LYS A 28 9.14 12.57 0.14
C LYS A 28 8.60 12.04 1.44
N GLU A 29 9.15 12.49 2.58
CA GLU A 29 8.70 12.08 3.91
C GLU A 29 7.22 12.45 4.12
N MET A 30 6.80 13.66 3.72
CA MET A 30 5.40 14.08 3.78
C MET A 30 4.49 13.23 2.89
N ALA A 31 4.90 12.94 1.65
CA ALA A 31 4.11 12.11 0.73
C ALA A 31 3.90 10.70 1.29
N VAL A 32 4.96 10.08 1.84
CA VAL A 32 4.89 8.75 2.46
C VAL A 32 3.95 8.75 3.68
N LEU A 33 3.99 9.79 4.51
CA LEU A 33 3.09 9.90 5.66
C LEU A 33 1.63 10.11 5.24
N LEU A 34 1.38 10.89 4.19
CA LEU A 34 0.04 11.07 3.63
C LEU A 34 -0.50 9.75 3.06
N ALA A 35 0.29 9.05 2.24
CA ALA A 35 -0.08 7.74 1.70
C ALA A 35 -0.31 6.72 2.81
N LYS A 36 0.52 6.72 3.88
CA LYS A 36 0.30 5.88 5.06
C LYS A 36 -1.05 6.16 5.69
N GLN A 37 -1.44 7.42 5.84
CA GLN A 37 -2.75 7.77 6.40
C GLN A 37 -3.89 7.29 5.52
N GLU A 38 -3.77 7.37 4.19
CA GLU A 38 -4.75 6.81 3.26
C GLU A 38 -4.90 5.28 3.40
N LEU A 39 -3.78 4.56 3.50
CA LEU A 39 -3.77 3.11 3.73
C LEU A 39 -4.38 2.74 5.09
N VAL A 40 -4.11 3.52 6.14
CA VAL A 40 -4.74 3.35 7.46
C VAL A 40 -6.25 3.54 7.34
N ASN A 41 -6.71 4.60 6.66
CA ASN A 41 -8.14 4.85 6.45
C ASN A 41 -8.82 3.72 5.69
N LEU A 42 -8.16 3.16 4.66
CA LEU A 42 -8.62 1.96 3.95
C LEU A 42 -8.76 0.76 4.91
N ILE A 43 -7.77 0.51 5.76
CA ILE A 43 -7.81 -0.60 6.74
C ILE A 43 -8.95 -0.39 7.75
N GLU A 44 -9.17 0.84 8.22
CA GLU A 44 -10.27 1.18 9.12
C GLU A 44 -11.65 0.99 8.45
N GLU A 45 -11.77 1.33 7.16
CA GLU A 45 -12.99 1.03 6.39
C GLU A 45 -13.24 -0.48 6.35
N LYS A 46 -12.21 -1.29 6.07
CA LYS A 46 -12.34 -2.76 6.08
C LYS A 46 -12.63 -3.32 7.47
N ARG A 47 -12.21 -2.63 8.54
CA ARG A 47 -12.52 -3.04 9.92
C ARG A 47 -14.02 -3.00 10.22
N ARG A 48 -14.78 -2.14 9.53
CA ARG A 48 -16.25 -2.10 9.62
C ARG A 48 -16.91 -3.38 9.11
N VAL A 49 -16.24 -4.12 8.22
CA VAL A 49 -16.68 -5.45 7.76
C VAL A 49 -16.29 -6.51 8.79
N SER A 50 -15.01 -6.57 9.15
CA SER A 50 -14.51 -7.37 10.28
C SER A 50 -13.05 -7.04 10.60
N THR A 51 -12.64 -7.27 11.84
CA THR A 51 -11.24 -7.15 12.28
C THR A 51 -10.30 -8.04 11.46
N LEU A 52 -10.73 -9.26 11.11
CA LEU A 52 -9.94 -10.17 10.28
C LEU A 52 -9.72 -9.64 8.87
N THR A 53 -10.75 -9.04 8.25
CA THR A 53 -10.60 -8.44 6.91
C THR A 53 -9.62 -7.27 6.94
N ALA A 54 -9.71 -6.40 7.95
CA ALA A 54 -8.75 -5.31 8.14
C ALA A 54 -7.31 -5.82 8.29
N SER A 55 -7.11 -6.86 9.11
CA SER A 55 -5.81 -7.51 9.30
C SER A 55 -5.25 -8.05 7.99
N ARG A 56 -6.07 -8.73 7.19
CA ARG A 56 -5.65 -9.30 5.90
C ARG A 56 -5.23 -8.25 4.89
N TYR A 57 -5.95 -7.13 4.80
CA TYR A 57 -5.54 -6.00 3.95
C TYR A 57 -4.21 -5.40 4.42
N LYS A 58 -4.03 -5.21 5.73
CA LYS A 58 -2.77 -4.74 6.31
C LYS A 58 -1.61 -5.69 6.00
N ASN A 59 -1.80 -6.98 6.24
CA ASN A 59 -0.77 -8.01 6.00
C ASN A 59 -0.43 -8.11 4.53
N ALA A 60 -1.43 -8.07 3.62
CA ALA A 60 -1.18 -8.07 2.19
C ALA A 60 -0.30 -6.88 1.75
N LEU A 61 -0.63 -5.65 2.19
CA LEU A 61 0.18 -4.46 1.89
C LEU A 61 1.62 -4.60 2.40
N LYS A 62 1.82 -5.08 3.64
CA LYS A 62 3.15 -5.31 4.21
C LYS A 62 3.94 -6.37 3.43
N CYS A 63 3.30 -7.50 3.10
CA CYS A 63 3.92 -8.60 2.34
C CYS A 63 4.32 -8.17 0.93
N LEU A 64 3.45 -7.46 0.21
CA LEU A 64 3.77 -6.89 -1.10
C LEU A 64 4.96 -5.93 -0.99
N ALA A 65 5.03 -5.13 0.07
CA ALA A 65 6.11 -4.17 0.27
C ALA A 65 7.47 -4.85 0.57
N LYS A 66 7.44 -6.06 1.15
CA LYS A 66 8.61 -6.96 1.32
C LYS A 66 9.05 -7.63 0.01
N GLY A 67 8.24 -7.56 -1.06
CA GLY A 67 8.55 -8.15 -2.37
C GLY A 67 7.91 -9.51 -2.62
N GLU A 68 6.86 -9.88 -1.88
CA GLU A 68 6.08 -11.09 -2.14
C GLU A 68 5.14 -10.90 -3.34
N ASN A 69 5.73 -10.85 -4.54
CA ASN A 69 5.13 -10.39 -5.80
C ASN A 69 4.47 -11.49 -6.64
N SER A 70 3.93 -12.53 -5.99
CA SER A 70 3.14 -13.56 -6.68
C SER A 70 2.09 -14.12 -5.73
N TRP A 71 1.09 -14.78 -6.29
CA TRP A 71 -0.01 -15.34 -5.52
C TRP A 71 0.46 -16.26 -4.37
N SER A 72 1.32 -17.23 -4.66
CA SER A 72 1.80 -18.21 -3.68
C SER A 72 2.64 -17.56 -2.58
N ARG A 73 3.54 -16.64 -2.96
CA ARG A 73 4.39 -15.90 -2.03
C ARG A 73 3.58 -15.01 -1.10
N LEU A 74 2.60 -14.30 -1.66
CA LEU A 74 1.70 -13.46 -0.88
C LEU A 74 0.85 -14.29 0.08
N GLN A 75 0.29 -15.42 -0.38
CA GLN A 75 -0.45 -16.33 0.47
C GLN A 75 0.41 -16.78 1.66
N SER A 76 1.59 -17.35 1.40
CA SER A 76 2.47 -17.85 2.46
C SER A 76 2.83 -16.76 3.46
N CYS A 77 3.11 -15.54 3.00
CA CYS A 77 3.43 -14.42 3.89
C CYS A 77 2.24 -14.02 4.78
N ILE A 78 1.01 -13.96 4.24
CA ILE A 78 -0.17 -13.63 5.04
C ILE A 78 -0.48 -14.74 6.05
N GLU A 79 -0.40 -16.01 5.64
CA GLU A 79 -0.66 -17.15 6.53
C GLU A 79 0.34 -17.23 7.67
N MET A 80 1.61 -16.88 7.42
CA MET A 80 2.64 -16.75 8.45
C MET A 80 2.35 -15.62 9.44
N GLU A 81 1.89 -14.45 8.98
CA GLU A 81 1.54 -13.33 9.87
C GLU A 81 0.27 -13.61 10.68
N GLU A 82 -0.67 -14.42 10.16
CA GLU A 82 -1.93 -14.78 10.84
C GLU A 82 -1.87 -16.09 11.64
N ASN A 83 -0.81 -16.89 11.48
CA ASN A 83 -0.72 -18.27 11.99
C ASN A 83 -1.97 -19.10 11.65
N SER A 84 -2.54 -18.89 10.46
CA SER A 84 -3.76 -19.55 9.99
C SER A 84 -3.82 -19.56 8.46
N THR A 85 -4.67 -20.41 7.88
CA THR A 85 -4.84 -20.50 6.43
C THR A 85 -5.79 -19.43 5.89
N ILE A 86 -5.58 -19.05 4.63
CA ILE A 86 -6.43 -18.08 3.92
C ILE A 86 -6.93 -18.70 2.60
N SER A 87 -8.20 -18.46 2.27
CA SER A 87 -8.74 -18.97 1.00
C SER A 87 -8.25 -18.16 -0.19
N SER A 88 -8.08 -18.83 -1.33
CA SER A 88 -7.69 -18.18 -2.60
C SER A 88 -8.62 -17.03 -2.99
N SER A 89 -9.92 -17.17 -2.72
CA SER A 89 -10.93 -16.14 -3.00
C SER A 89 -10.73 -14.86 -2.18
N VAL A 90 -10.24 -14.97 -0.94
CA VAL A 90 -9.98 -13.78 -0.12
C VAL A 90 -8.75 -13.04 -0.65
N ILE A 91 -7.69 -13.76 -1.03
CA ILE A 91 -6.51 -13.13 -1.66
C ILE A 91 -6.89 -12.43 -2.96
N ASP A 92 -7.62 -13.12 -3.86
CA ASP A 92 -8.06 -12.54 -5.14
C ASP A 92 -8.91 -11.28 -4.92
N ASN A 93 -9.83 -11.30 -3.96
CA ASN A 93 -10.63 -10.12 -3.60
C ASN A 93 -9.78 -8.95 -3.09
N ILE A 94 -8.78 -9.21 -2.25
CA ILE A 94 -7.86 -8.16 -1.75
C ILE A 94 -7.08 -7.56 -2.91
N ILE A 95 -6.47 -8.40 -3.75
CA ILE A 95 -5.68 -7.95 -4.90
C ILE A 95 -6.52 -7.12 -5.86
N ARG A 96 -7.69 -7.63 -6.27
CA ARG A 96 -8.61 -6.87 -7.14
C ARG A 96 -9.05 -5.56 -6.53
N SER A 97 -9.27 -5.50 -5.21
CA SER A 97 -9.63 -4.25 -4.54
C SER A 97 -8.48 -3.25 -4.59
N LEU A 98 -7.25 -3.68 -4.32
CA LEU A 98 -6.07 -2.82 -4.35
C LEU A 98 -5.75 -2.35 -5.78
N GLU A 99 -5.95 -3.20 -6.79
CA GLU A 99 -5.82 -2.84 -8.20
C GLU A 99 -6.87 -1.81 -8.64
N LYS A 100 -8.15 -2.00 -8.24
CA LYS A 100 -9.22 -1.02 -8.52
C LYS A 100 -8.93 0.35 -7.93
N MET A 101 -8.22 0.39 -6.80
CA MET A 101 -7.78 1.64 -6.16
C MET A 101 -6.49 2.21 -6.76
N SER A 102 -5.91 1.57 -7.78
CA SER A 102 -4.62 1.96 -8.37
C SER A 102 -3.46 2.03 -7.36
N ILE A 103 -3.50 1.19 -6.32
CA ILE A 103 -2.39 1.06 -5.36
C ILE A 103 -1.34 0.09 -5.91
N ILE A 104 -1.81 -1.01 -6.51
CA ILE A 104 -0.97 -2.05 -7.11
C ILE A 104 -1.47 -2.44 -8.49
N LYS A 105 -0.63 -3.15 -9.24
CA LYS A 105 -0.97 -3.90 -10.44
C LYS A 105 -0.10 -5.16 -10.47
N ASP A 106 -0.71 -6.32 -10.72
CA ASP A 106 0.03 -7.59 -10.87
C ASP A 106 1.01 -7.86 -9.70
N TYR A 107 0.54 -7.66 -8.46
CA TYR A 107 1.31 -7.81 -7.21
C TYR A 107 2.46 -6.81 -7.00
N GLU A 108 2.53 -5.74 -7.78
CA GLU A 108 3.54 -4.68 -7.61
C GLU A 108 2.88 -3.32 -7.37
N PHE A 109 3.49 -2.50 -6.52
CA PHE A 109 3.01 -1.14 -6.29
C PHE A 109 3.21 -0.28 -7.54
N LEU A 110 2.16 0.44 -7.92
CA LEU A 110 2.20 1.38 -9.04
C LEU A 110 3.06 2.61 -8.71
N ASP A 111 3.23 2.93 -7.42
CA ASP A 111 4.04 4.05 -6.96
C ASP A 111 4.90 3.69 -5.74
N ARG A 112 6.14 4.20 -5.71
CA ARG A 112 7.09 3.96 -4.61
C ARG A 112 6.63 4.54 -3.28
N VAL A 113 5.84 5.62 -3.30
CA VAL A 113 5.25 6.24 -2.11
C VAL A 113 4.35 5.24 -1.38
N TYR A 114 3.45 4.54 -2.09
CA TYR A 114 2.59 3.52 -1.46
C TYR A 114 3.38 2.30 -0.99
N LYS A 115 4.44 1.91 -1.72
CA LYS A 115 5.34 0.84 -1.28
C LYS A 115 6.02 1.18 0.04
N ASP A 116 6.56 2.40 0.15
CA ASP A 116 7.27 2.84 1.36
C ASP A 116 6.29 3.08 2.52
N ALA A 117 5.11 3.65 2.25
CA ALA A 117 4.04 3.79 3.23
C ALA A 117 3.60 2.44 3.80
N SER A 118 3.49 1.41 2.96
CA SER A 118 3.10 0.06 3.37
C SER A 118 4.12 -0.61 4.29
N LYS A 119 5.41 -0.24 4.22
CA LYS A 119 6.44 -0.71 5.16
C LYS A 119 6.28 -0.13 6.57
N LEU A 120 5.54 0.97 6.70
CA LEU A 120 5.33 1.70 7.96
C LEU A 120 4.02 1.33 8.67
N LEU A 121 3.29 0.33 8.16
CA LEU A 121 2.00 -0.15 8.70
C LEU A 121 2.16 -1.12 9.88
#